data_AF-A0A6N1B7Z1-F1
#
_entry.id   AF-A0A6N1B7Z1-F1
#
_cell.length_a   1.000
_cell.length_b   1.000
_cell.length_c   1.000
_cell.angle_alpha   90.00
_cell.angle_beta   90.00
_cell.angle_gamma   90.00
#
_symmetry.space_group_name_H-M   'P 1'
#
loop_
_entity.id
_entity.type
_entity.pdbx_description
1 polymer ?
#
loop_
_entity_poly.entity_id
_entity_poly.type
_entity_poly.pdbx_seq_one_letter_code
_entity_poly.pdbx_strand_id
1 'polypeptide(L)' 'MARRAEFRNEVKTRLRDRAYEALQLYKEVHGIDSDSAALARIAEQHLFGAVGTLPVAISGVSDGLGHNGPLVAA' A
#
# COMPACT_ATOMS: atom_id res chain seq x y z
N MET A 1 26.13 23.39 0.43
CA MET A 1 25.18 23.00 -0.64
C MET A 1 24.92 21.50 -0.52
N ALA A 2 23.83 21.11 0.14
CA ALA A 2 23.51 19.71 0.36
C ALA A 2 23.21 19.03 -1.00
N ARG A 3 23.79 17.85 -1.22
CA ARG A 3 23.59 16.99 -2.40
C ARG A 3 22.09 16.66 -2.51
N ARG A 4 21.32 17.47 -3.23
CA ARG A 4 19.91 17.15 -3.56
C ARG A 4 19.94 15.82 -4.29
N ALA A 5 19.20 14.85 -3.75
CA ALA A 5 19.27 13.43 -4.08
C ALA A 5 19.54 13.17 -5.58
N GLU A 6 20.62 12.44 -5.87
CA GLU A 6 20.98 11.93 -7.20
C GLU A 6 19.92 10.99 -7.80
N PHE A 7 18.94 10.58 -7.00
CA PHE A 7 17.89 9.65 -7.37
C PHE A 7 16.65 10.43 -7.79
N ARG A 8 16.33 10.40 -9.09
CA ARG A 8 15.02 10.84 -9.60
C ARG A 8 13.93 10.11 -8.82
N ASN A 9 12.86 10.82 -8.44
CA ASN A 9 11.70 10.20 -7.79
C ASN A 9 11.13 9.11 -8.72
N GLU A 10 11.45 7.85 -8.38
CA GLU A 10 11.08 6.68 -9.18
C GLU A 10 9.57 6.54 -9.30
N VAL A 11 8.83 6.97 -8.27
CA VAL A 11 7.36 6.94 -8.26
C VAL A 11 6.81 7.86 -9.34
N LYS A 12 7.24 9.13 -9.38
CA LYS A 12 6.79 10.08 -10.39
C LYS A 12 7.17 9.66 -11.82
N THR A 13 8.31 9.00 -11.99
CA THR A 13 8.80 8.61 -13.33
C THR A 13 8.18 7.30 -13.85
N ARG A 14 7.57 6.48 -12.99
CA ARG A 14 6.99 5.18 -13.34
C ARG A 14 5.47 5.17 -13.36
N LEU A 15 4.81 6.07 -12.62
CA LEU A 15 3.36 6.20 -12.68
C LEU A 15 2.92 7.05 -13.86
N ARG A 16 1.76 6.70 -14.43
CA ARG A 16 1.04 7.58 -15.36
C ARG A 16 0.59 8.83 -14.60
N ASP A 17 0.57 9.98 -15.28
CA ASP A 17 0.24 11.28 -14.67
C ASP A 17 -1.06 11.25 -13.85
N ARG A 18 -2.14 10.71 -14.43
CA ARG A 18 -3.43 10.54 -13.74
C ARG A 18 -3.30 9.75 -12.42
N ALA A 19 -2.48 8.70 -12.41
CA ALA A 19 -2.28 7.88 -11.21
C ALA A 19 -1.40 8.58 -10.18
N TYR A 20 -0.44 9.39 -10.64
CA TYR A 20 0.39 10.21 -9.75
C TYR A 20 -0.42 11.32 -9.08
N GLU A 21 -1.32 11.99 -9.80
CA GLU A 21 -2.26 12.96 -9.23
C GLU A 21 -3.16 12.33 -8.18
N ALA A 22 -3.74 11.15 -8.49
CA ALA A 22 -4.55 10.40 -7.53
C ALA A 22 -3.74 10.00 -6.27
N LEU A 23 -2.45 9.66 -6.43
CA LEU A 23 -1.56 9.36 -5.30
C LEU A 23 -1.30 10.59 -4.41
N GLN A 24 -1.13 11.78 -5.00
CA GLN A 24 -0.97 13.01 -4.20
C GLN A 24 -2.24 13.34 -3.41
N LEU A 25 -3.42 13.22 -4.04
CA LEU A 25 -4.70 13.41 -3.33
C LEU A 25 -4.89 12.37 -2.22
N TYR A 26 -4.54 11.10 -2.48
CA TYR A 26 -4.60 10.05 -1.47
C TYR A 26 -3.71 10.38 -0.26
N LYS A 27 -2.51 10.90 -0.50
CA LYS A 27 -1.61 11.35 0.57
C LYS A 27 -2.21 12.46 1.41
N GLU A 28 -2.81 13.47 0.79
CA GLU A 28 -3.45 14.58 1.49
C GLU A 28 -4.63 14.09 2.34
N VAL A 29 -5.50 13.25 1.78
CA VAL A 29 -6.68 12.71 2.47
C VAL A 29 -6.29 11.85 3.68
N HIS A 30 -5.21 11.09 3.58
CA HIS A 30 -4.77 10.17 4.63
C HIS A 30 -3.63 10.72 5.51
N GLY A 31 -3.19 11.96 5.30
CA GLY A 31 -2.09 12.59 6.05
C GLY A 31 -0.76 11.83 5.90
N ILE A 32 -0.42 11.38 4.69
CA ILE A 32 0.80 10.61 4.42
C ILE A 32 1.86 11.47 3.74
N ASP A 33 3.01 11.63 4.39
CA ASP A 33 4.06 12.55 3.92
C ASP A 33 4.94 12.00 2.78
N SER A 34 4.95 10.67 2.57
CA SER A 34 5.84 10.00 1.61
C SER A 34 5.09 9.21 0.54
N ASP A 35 5.54 9.35 -0.72
CA ASP A 35 5.02 8.59 -1.85
C ASP A 35 5.18 7.06 -1.63
N SER A 36 6.30 6.63 -1.05
CA SER A 36 6.56 5.21 -0.75
C SER A 36 5.63 4.66 0.34
N ALA A 37 5.34 5.47 1.36
CA ALA A 37 4.42 5.08 2.44
C ALA A 37 2.98 4.96 1.92
N ALA A 38 2.57 5.88 1.05
CA ALA A 38 1.27 5.81 0.39
C ALA A 38 1.16 4.58 -0.52
N LEU A 39 2.19 4.29 -1.31
CA LEU A 39 2.22 3.10 -2.16
C LEU A 39 2.23 1.80 -1.37
N ALA A 40 2.96 1.71 -0.26
CA ALA A 40 2.96 0.52 0.59
C ALA A 40 1.55 0.22 1.09
N ARG A 41 0.85 1.24 1.60
CA ARG A 41 -0.53 1.11 2.07
C ARG A 41 -1.49 0.71 0.95
N ILE A 42 -1.38 1.33 -0.23
CA ILE A 42 -2.19 0.96 -1.39
C ILE A 42 -1.91 -0.48 -1.82
N ALA A 43 -0.64 -0.89 -1.83
CA ALA A 43 -0.24 -2.25 -2.20
C ALA A 43 -0.79 -3.27 -1.20
N GLU A 44 -0.72 -3.00 0.10
CA GLU A 44 -1.35 -3.85 1.12
C GLU A 44 -2.86 -3.97 0.90
N GLN A 45 -3.55 -2.84 0.71
CA GLN A 45 -5.00 -2.84 0.46
C GLN A 45 -5.37 -3.57 -0.83
N HIS A 46 -4.56 -3.45 -1.89
CA HIS A 46 -4.84 -4.06 -3.17
C HIS A 46 -4.50 -5.55 -3.21
N LEU A 47 -3.38 -5.95 -2.63
CA LEU A 47 -2.90 -7.33 -2.61
C LEU A 47 -3.66 -8.17 -1.59
N PHE A 48 -3.98 -7.61 -0.42
CA PHE A 48 -4.66 -8.35 0.64
C PHE A 48 -6.17 -8.16 0.67
N GLY A 49 -6.68 -7.07 0.09
CA GLY A 49 -8.10 -6.86 -0.18
C GLY A 49 -9.00 -6.87 1.07
N ALA A 50 -10.27 -6.52 0.86
CA ALA A 50 -11.32 -6.87 1.82
C ALA A 50 -11.55 -8.39 1.76
N VAL A 51 -11.77 -9.01 2.92
CA VAL A 51 -11.95 -10.45 3.15
C VAL A 51 -12.59 -11.20 1.96
N GLY A 52 -11.90 -12.23 1.45
CA GLY A 52 -12.51 -13.27 0.59
C GLY A 52 -12.07 -13.31 -0.88
N THR A 53 -11.26 -12.38 -1.38
CA THR A 53 -10.80 -12.38 -2.80
C THR A 53 -9.31 -12.66 -2.96
N LEU A 54 -8.64 -13.19 -1.94
CA LEU A 54 -7.20 -13.38 -1.97
C LEU A 54 -6.82 -14.56 -2.89
N PRO A 55 -5.99 -14.35 -3.94
CA PRO A 55 -5.46 -15.44 -4.73
C PRO A 55 -4.69 -16.44 -3.86
N VAL A 56 -4.93 -17.75 -4.07
CA VAL A 56 -4.26 -18.84 -3.33
C VAL A 56 -2.73 -18.72 -3.37
N ALA A 57 -2.15 -18.18 -4.45
CA ALA A 57 -0.72 -18.00 -4.58
C ALA A 57 -0.11 -17.03 -3.55
N ILE A 58 -0.89 -16.11 -2.98
CA ILE A 58 -0.43 -15.13 -1.99
C ILE A 58 -1.05 -15.34 -0.60
N SER A 59 -1.82 -16.42 -0.40
CA SER A 59 -2.46 -16.72 0.89
C SER A 59 -1.50 -17.06 2.02
N GLY A 60 -0.31 -17.56 1.70
CA GLY A 60 0.75 -17.82 2.69
C GLY A 60 1.50 -16.58 3.19
N VAL A 61 1.28 -15.40 2.58
CA VAL A 61 1.92 -14.14 2.97
C VAL A 61 1.02 -13.32 3.92
N SER A 62 -0.26 -13.68 4.01
CA SER A 62 -1.24 -12.98 4.84
C SER A 62 -1.34 -13.65 6.22
N ASP A 63 -0.44 -13.28 7.14
CA ASP A 63 -0.36 -13.84 8.51
C ASP A 63 -1.65 -13.65 9.36
N GLY A 64 -2.64 -12.89 8.87
CA GLY A 64 -3.85 -12.51 9.63
C GLY A 64 -5.17 -13.20 9.23
N LEU A 65 -5.23 -13.97 8.14
CA LEU A 65 -6.52 -14.49 7.63
C LEU A 65 -7.10 -15.67 8.45
N GLY A 66 -6.37 -16.18 9.43
CA GLY A 66 -6.76 -17.34 10.24
C GLY A 66 -7.72 -17.07 11.39
N HIS A 67 -8.05 -15.81 11.72
CA HIS A 67 -8.85 -15.47 12.91
C HIS A 67 -10.28 -15.00 12.58
N ASN A 68 -10.94 -15.63 11.61
CA ASN A 68 -12.37 -15.41 11.36
C ASN A 68 -13.21 -16.47 12.12
N GLY A 69 -13.27 -16.34 13.43
CA GLY A 69 -14.12 -17.15 14.31
C GLY A 69 -14.25 -16.50 15.70
N PRO A 70 -15.35 -16.74 16.44
CA PRO A 70 -15.50 -16.16 17.77
C PRO A 70 -14.36 -16.65 18.68
N LEU A 71 -13.80 -15.74 19.48
CA LEU A 71 -12.86 -16.07 20.55
C LEU A 71 -13.54 -17.06 21.50
N VAL A 72 -13.12 -18.32 21.47
CA VAL A 72 -13.50 -19.30 22.50
C VAL A 72 -12.61 -19.04 23.70
N ALA A 73 -13.17 -18.41 24.73
CA ALA A 73 -12.51 -18.29 26.02
C ALA A 73 -12.28 -19.70 26.58
N ALA A 74 -11.03 -20.01 26.93
CA ALA A 74 -10.66 -21.18 27.72
C ALA A 74 -10.78 -20.87 29.21
#